data_AF-A0A259T085-F1
#
_entry.id   AF-A0A259T085-F1
#
_cell.length_a   1.000
_cell.length_b   1.000
_cell.length_c   1.000
_cell.angle_alpha   90.00
_cell.angle_beta   90.00
_cell.angle_gamma   90.00
#
_symmetry.space_group_name_H-M   'P 1'
#
loop_
_entity.id
_entity.type
_entity.pdbx_description
1 polymer ?
#
loop_
_entity_poly.entity_id
_entity_poly.type
_entity_poly.pdbx_seq_one_letter_code
_entity_poly.pdbx_strand_id
1 'polypeptide(L)'
;MVMVDREDQAVYPAWRVVSVPVATVWTSPSSPRSLDAPALAGFALGRPGSGPGERGEDKSDSGNSVKKQTDSGFLTQKRTGPGERWEQGIEAWLGAMTVPDKLDLCEANRVQTQALYGTPVLTYEEQDGWSRIAIPSQSSPKDENGYPGWIPTEQLLPISAQEAHRLSGQEGGASDGAAVPNAIVTASTTDLEFLSYSGKMRISFLTRLPLATEEEQGTVLGAESVIVQTPHGLARMKRADVQVAAGDGGSPADDVGGRNKGQVIVAQAKRFLGLHYLWGGMSAWGYDCSGFAHSMHLACGIVIPRDASVQALHGAGIPPEELQPGDLLFFAHEQGQGRVHHVGIYAGDGHMIHSPDSASSVELISLEGYKLADEHCVSRRYWT
;
A
#
# COMPACT_ATOMS: atom_id res chain seq x y z
N MET A 1 15.44 21.99 44.48
CA MET A 1 16.02 21.32 43.30
C MET A 1 15.33 19.97 43.19
N VAL A 2 14.19 19.93 42.50
CA VAL A 2 13.42 18.71 42.26
C VAL A 2 13.42 18.52 40.76
N MET A 3 13.77 17.31 40.37
CA MET A 3 14.09 16.91 39.01
C MET A 3 12.92 17.16 38.08
N VAL A 4 13.20 17.85 36.97
CA VAL A 4 12.32 17.87 35.80
C VAL A 4 12.29 16.44 35.28
N ASP A 5 11.10 15.87 35.13
CA ASP A 5 10.88 14.61 34.43
C ASP A 5 11.62 14.68 33.09
N ARG A 6 12.59 13.78 32.91
CA ARG A 6 13.17 13.55 31.59
C ARG A 6 12.04 12.96 30.75
N GLU A 7 11.51 13.74 29.82
CA GLU A 7 10.76 13.20 28.69
C GLU A 7 11.56 12.03 28.12
N ASP A 8 10.95 10.84 28.08
CA ASP A 8 11.52 9.67 27.43
C ASP A 8 11.73 10.04 25.95
N GLN A 9 12.93 10.49 25.62
CA GLN A 9 13.31 10.74 24.24
C GLN A 9 13.26 9.41 23.52
N ALA A 10 12.41 9.31 22.50
CA ALA A 10 12.33 8.12 21.66
C ALA A 10 13.73 7.74 21.17
N VAL A 11 14.13 6.49 21.42
CA VAL A 11 15.42 5.97 20.96
C VAL A 11 15.26 5.51 19.52
N TYR A 12 16.01 6.14 18.62
CA TYR A 12 16.04 5.79 17.20
C TYR A 12 17.36 5.10 16.81
N PRO A 13 17.36 4.26 15.76
CA PRO A 13 16.22 3.89 14.93
C PRO A 13 15.22 2.96 15.66
N ALA A 14 13.93 3.08 15.33
CA ALA A 14 12.85 2.30 15.94
C ALA A 14 11.94 1.67 14.89
N TRP A 15 11.48 0.44 15.15
CA TRP A 15 10.58 -0.26 14.24
C TRP A 15 9.12 0.17 14.46
N ARG A 16 8.43 0.44 13.35
CA ARG A 16 6.99 0.66 13.33
C ARG A 16 6.34 -0.12 12.19
N VAL A 17 5.02 -0.18 12.20
CA VAL A 17 4.22 -0.86 11.17
C VAL A 17 3.16 0.08 10.60
N VAL A 18 2.93 0.01 9.29
CA VAL A 18 1.87 0.75 8.62
C VAL A 18 0.49 0.28 9.11
N SER A 19 -0.32 1.23 9.57
CA SER A 19 -1.61 0.98 10.23
C SER A 19 -2.82 1.49 9.41
N VAL A 20 -2.59 2.02 8.22
CA VAL A 20 -3.64 2.40 7.26
C VAL A 20 -3.63 1.45 6.06
N PRO A 21 -4.71 1.35 5.26
CA PRO A 21 -4.75 0.50 4.07
C PRO A 21 -3.51 0.64 3.17
N VAL A 22 -3.11 1.88 2.92
CA VAL A 22 -1.90 2.27 2.19
C VAL A 22 -1.42 3.60 2.78
N ALA A 23 -0.17 3.64 3.22
CA ALA A 23 0.49 4.89 3.58
C ALA A 23 1.20 5.46 2.36
N THR A 24 0.93 6.72 2.04
CA THR A 24 1.69 7.45 1.01
C THR A 24 2.94 8.03 1.64
N VAL A 25 4.10 7.78 1.03
CA VAL A 25 5.40 8.27 1.50
C VAL A 25 5.72 9.57 0.79
N TRP A 26 5.86 10.63 1.56
CA TRP A 26 6.07 11.98 1.09
C TRP A 26 7.56 12.32 1.04
N THR A 27 7.93 13.24 0.16
CA THR A 27 9.31 13.75 0.06
C THR A 27 9.69 14.57 1.30
N SER A 28 8.73 15.30 1.88
CA SER A 28 8.90 16.08 3.10
C SER A 28 7.56 16.24 3.82
N PRO A 29 7.55 16.59 5.12
CA PRO A 29 6.34 16.94 5.87
C PRO A 29 5.53 18.10 5.26
N SER A 30 6.18 18.99 4.51
CA SER A 30 5.55 20.13 3.83
C SER A 30 5.07 19.83 2.40
N SER A 31 5.31 18.63 1.88
CA SER A 31 4.95 18.25 0.51
C SER A 31 3.44 18.12 0.25
N PRO A 32 2.60 17.63 1.19
CA PRO A 32 1.16 17.55 0.97
C PRO A 32 0.50 18.91 0.79
N ARG A 33 -0.54 18.96 -0.05
CA ARG A 33 -1.43 20.09 -0.25
C ARG A 33 -2.68 19.91 0.61
N SER A 34 -3.49 20.96 0.72
CA SER A 34 -4.78 20.88 1.43
C SER A 34 -5.71 19.80 0.87
N LEU A 35 -5.71 19.57 -0.45
CA LEU A 35 -6.52 18.53 -1.09
C LEU A 35 -6.04 17.11 -0.77
N ASP A 36 -4.79 16.96 -0.31
CA ASP A 36 -4.20 15.67 0.03
C ASP A 36 -4.53 15.21 1.46
N ALA A 37 -5.25 16.04 2.24
CA ALA A 37 -5.65 15.74 3.61
C ALA A 37 -6.28 14.35 3.82
N PRO A 38 -7.13 13.81 2.92
CA PRO A 38 -7.68 12.47 3.10
C PRO A 38 -6.61 11.37 3.11
N ALA A 39 -5.48 11.53 2.40
CA ALA A 39 -4.38 10.57 2.39
C ALA A 39 -3.48 10.63 3.63
N LEU A 40 -3.62 11.68 4.46
CA LEU A 40 -2.83 11.87 5.67
C LEU A 40 -3.48 11.24 6.90
N ALA A 41 -4.80 11.02 6.86
CA ALA A 41 -5.57 10.53 8.00
C ALA A 41 -5.11 9.15 8.48
N GLY A 42 -4.99 8.99 9.79
CA GLY A 42 -4.85 7.69 10.46
C GLY A 42 -6.13 6.84 10.41
N PHE A 43 -6.02 5.58 10.85
CA PHE A 43 -7.18 4.69 10.95
C PHE A 43 -7.83 4.77 12.33
N ALA A 44 -9.06 5.30 12.41
CA ALA A 44 -9.81 5.37 13.65
C ALA A 44 -10.76 4.17 13.84
N LEU A 45 -10.58 3.44 14.94
CA LEU A 45 -11.47 2.37 15.36
C LEU A 45 -12.70 2.94 16.06
N GLY A 46 -13.89 2.71 15.50
CA GLY A 46 -15.14 2.99 16.21
C GLY A 46 -15.27 2.06 17.41
N ARG A 47 -15.43 2.60 18.63
CA ARG A 47 -15.80 1.80 19.80
C ARG A 47 -17.17 1.14 19.53
N PRO A 48 -17.38 -0.15 19.87
CA PRO A 48 -18.69 -0.75 19.75
C PRO A 48 -19.68 0.05 20.59
N GLY A 49 -20.78 0.47 19.97
CA GLY A 49 -21.83 1.23 20.63
C GLY A 49 -22.32 0.48 21.86
N SER A 50 -22.28 1.15 23.02
CA SER A 50 -23.12 0.78 24.15
C SER A 50 -24.55 0.61 23.64
N GLY A 51 -25.13 -0.57 23.83
CA GLY A 51 -26.51 -0.87 23.45
C GLY A 51 -27.50 0.17 23.99
N PRO A 52 -28.74 0.21 23.46
CA PRO A 52 -29.68 1.28 23.78
C PRO A 52 -29.96 1.30 25.28
N GLY A 53 -29.34 2.26 25.95
CA GLY A 53 -29.61 2.60 27.34
C GLY A 53 -31.08 3.00 27.48
N GLU A 54 -31.65 2.48 28.55
CA GLU A 54 -33.00 2.66 29.08
C GLU A 54 -33.74 3.92 28.60
N ARG A 55 -34.94 3.70 28.04
CA ARG A 55 -35.97 4.72 27.90
C ARG A 55 -36.32 5.26 29.30
N GLY A 56 -35.73 6.38 29.66
CA GLY A 56 -36.30 7.28 30.65
C GLY A 56 -37.55 7.91 30.06
N GLU A 57 -38.72 7.50 30.55
CA GLU A 57 -39.94 8.26 30.41
C GLU A 57 -39.74 9.61 31.09
N ASP A 58 -39.88 10.71 30.34
CA ASP A 58 -40.17 11.99 30.97
C ASP A 58 -41.26 12.74 30.21
N LYS A 59 -42.22 13.21 30.99
CA LYS A 59 -43.54 13.67 30.56
C LYS A 59 -43.54 15.17 30.29
N SER A 60 -44.31 15.52 29.25
CA SER A 60 -45.11 16.75 29.08
C SER A 60 -44.40 18.11 29.10
N ASP A 61 -44.38 18.67 27.89
CA ASP A 61 -44.18 20.07 27.53
C ASP A 61 -45.45 20.92 27.82
N SER A 62 -45.25 22.13 28.35
CA SER A 62 -46.14 23.28 28.09
C SER A 62 -45.42 24.59 28.47
N GLY A 63 -45.19 25.49 27.50
CA GLY A 63 -44.74 26.86 27.79
C GLY A 63 -44.18 27.64 26.61
N ASN A 64 -45.07 28.28 25.86
CA ASN A 64 -44.80 29.15 24.70
C ASN A 64 -44.19 30.53 25.11
N SER A 65 -43.16 31.05 24.39
CA SER A 65 -42.95 32.50 24.13
C SER A 65 -41.76 32.85 23.19
N VAL A 66 -42.11 33.22 21.96
CA VAL A 66 -41.71 34.39 21.13
C VAL A 66 -40.33 35.12 21.33
N LYS A 67 -39.56 35.10 20.22
CA LYS A 67 -38.59 36.07 19.62
C LYS A 67 -37.38 36.60 20.42
N LYS A 68 -36.18 36.37 19.86
CA LYS A 68 -35.32 37.42 19.27
C LYS A 68 -34.21 36.83 18.38
N GLN A 69 -34.02 37.49 17.25
CA GLN A 69 -33.01 37.24 16.23
C GLN A 69 -31.75 38.05 16.57
N THR A 70 -30.60 37.39 16.66
CA THR A 70 -29.28 38.01 16.55
C THR A 70 -28.34 37.04 15.85
N ASP A 71 -27.80 37.47 14.72
CA ASP A 71 -26.73 36.82 13.97
C ASP A 71 -25.48 36.62 14.84
N SER A 72 -24.98 35.39 14.85
CA SER A 72 -23.56 35.11 15.05
C SER A 72 -23.26 33.76 14.43
N GLY A 73 -22.42 33.74 13.40
CA GLY A 73 -22.04 32.55 12.67
C GLY A 73 -21.42 31.49 13.58
N PHE A 74 -22.04 30.32 13.56
CA PHE A 74 -21.45 29.08 14.03
C PHE A 74 -21.74 28.04 12.95
N LEU A 75 -20.70 27.45 12.38
CA LEU A 75 -20.83 26.27 11.52
C LEU A 75 -21.50 25.17 12.35
N THR A 76 -22.79 24.95 12.12
CA THR A 76 -23.48 23.77 12.60
C THR A 76 -22.87 22.55 11.91
N GLN A 77 -22.10 21.77 12.68
CA GLN A 77 -21.76 20.40 12.33
C GLN A 77 -23.07 19.66 12.02
N LYS A 78 -23.27 19.30 10.75
CA LYS A 78 -24.33 18.38 10.36
C LYS A 78 -24.05 17.05 11.04
N ARG A 79 -24.99 16.60 11.88
CA ARG A 79 -25.09 15.21 12.32
C ARG A 79 -25.34 14.35 11.08
N THR A 80 -24.38 13.50 10.72
CA THR A 80 -24.52 12.51 9.67
C THR A 80 -25.07 11.21 10.24
N GLY A 81 -26.02 10.60 9.53
CA GLY A 81 -26.60 9.31 9.86
C GLY A 81 -25.68 8.14 9.48
N PRO A 82 -26.02 6.90 9.85
CA PRO A 82 -25.18 5.73 9.59
C PRO A 82 -25.29 5.35 8.11
N GLY A 83 -24.36 5.81 7.27
CA GLY A 83 -24.34 5.46 5.85
C GLY A 83 -23.22 6.08 4.98
N GLU A 84 -22.57 7.16 5.41
CA GLU A 84 -21.48 7.79 4.64
C GLU A 84 -20.15 7.56 5.35
N ARG A 85 -19.32 6.66 4.83
CA ARG A 85 -18.01 6.34 5.40
C ARG A 85 -16.93 6.34 4.31
N TRP A 86 -16.77 7.47 3.61
CA TRP A 86 -15.70 7.65 2.61
C TRP A 86 -15.09 9.08 2.60
N GLU A 87 -15.11 9.80 3.72
CA GLU A 87 -14.53 11.17 3.77
C GLU A 87 -12.99 11.18 3.93
N GLN A 88 -12.36 10.03 4.17
CA GLN A 88 -10.94 9.90 4.48
C GLN A 88 -10.32 8.67 3.81
N GLY A 89 -9.00 8.65 3.67
CA GLY A 89 -8.23 7.56 3.08
C GLY A 89 -7.99 7.71 1.58
N ILE A 90 -7.39 6.67 1.00
CA ILE A 90 -6.91 6.65 -0.38
C ILE A 90 -8.05 6.88 -1.40
N GLU A 91 -9.23 6.32 -1.18
CA GLU A 91 -10.36 6.44 -2.13
C GLU A 91 -10.91 7.86 -2.15
N ALA A 92 -11.06 8.48 -0.98
CA ALA A 92 -11.47 9.88 -0.84
C ALA A 92 -10.46 10.82 -1.51
N TRP A 93 -9.16 10.56 -1.30
CA TRP A 93 -8.09 11.34 -1.91
C TRP A 93 -8.09 11.22 -3.45
N LEU A 94 -8.17 10.00 -3.98
CA LEU A 94 -8.22 9.76 -5.42
C LEU A 94 -9.47 10.36 -6.08
N GLY A 95 -10.61 10.32 -5.39
CA GLY A 95 -11.86 10.94 -5.84
C GLY A 95 -11.83 12.47 -5.86
N ALA A 96 -10.97 13.08 -5.05
CA ALA A 96 -10.82 14.54 -4.98
C ALA A 96 -9.87 15.13 -6.03
N MET A 97 -8.99 14.31 -6.65
CA MET A 97 -7.94 14.79 -7.55
C MET A 97 -8.36 14.82 -9.02
N THR A 98 -8.09 15.95 -9.69
CA THR A 98 -8.10 16.06 -11.15
C THR A 98 -6.79 15.52 -11.77
N VAL A 99 -6.73 15.40 -13.10
CA VAL A 99 -5.47 14.99 -13.79
C VAL A 99 -4.31 15.96 -13.50
N PRO A 100 -4.47 17.29 -13.57
CA PRO A 100 -3.43 18.22 -13.11
C PRO A 100 -2.98 18.00 -11.67
N ASP A 101 -3.91 17.73 -10.74
CA ASP A 101 -3.56 17.48 -9.35
C ASP A 101 -2.72 16.21 -9.19
N LYS A 102 -2.98 15.17 -10.00
CA LYS A 102 -2.19 13.93 -10.04
C LYS A 102 -0.82 14.13 -10.68
N LEU A 103 -0.71 14.95 -11.73
CA LEU A 103 0.56 15.30 -12.36
C LEU A 103 1.49 16.05 -11.39
N ASP A 104 0.94 16.99 -10.62
CA ASP A 104 1.68 17.78 -9.64
C ASP A 104 2.30 16.93 -8.50
N LEU A 105 1.80 15.70 -8.25
CA LEU A 105 2.47 14.76 -7.35
C LEU A 105 3.90 14.42 -7.81
N CYS A 106 4.10 14.31 -9.13
CA CYS A 106 5.39 14.04 -9.77
C CYS A 106 6.15 15.34 -10.05
N GLU A 107 5.52 16.30 -10.74
CA GLU A 107 6.19 17.52 -11.21
C GLU A 107 6.74 18.39 -10.07
N ALA A 108 6.03 18.44 -8.94
CA ALA A 108 6.50 19.12 -7.73
C ALA A 108 7.24 18.20 -6.75
N ASN A 109 7.58 16.97 -7.18
CA ASN A 109 8.31 15.97 -6.39
C ASN A 109 7.72 15.77 -4.98
N ARG A 110 6.41 15.52 -4.88
CA ARG A 110 5.70 15.46 -3.60
C ARG A 110 5.75 14.08 -2.95
N VAL A 111 5.64 13.04 -3.76
CA VAL A 111 5.50 11.65 -3.32
C VAL A 111 6.68 10.83 -3.79
N GLN A 112 7.14 9.93 -2.92
CA GLN A 112 8.24 9.00 -3.14
C GLN A 112 7.74 7.60 -3.52
N THR A 113 6.88 7.01 -2.69
CA THR A 113 6.35 5.65 -2.87
C THR A 113 5.08 5.45 -2.00
N GLN A 114 4.60 4.22 -1.90
CA GLN A 114 3.52 3.78 -1.01
C GLN A 114 3.91 2.51 -0.26
N ALA A 115 3.41 2.33 0.96
CA ALA A 115 3.56 1.11 1.76
C ALA A 115 2.19 0.56 2.16
N LEU A 116 2.01 -0.76 2.06
CA LEU A 116 0.74 -1.43 2.34
C LEU A 116 0.52 -1.62 3.84
N TYR A 117 -0.73 -1.80 4.27
CA TYR A 117 -1.08 -2.18 5.63
C TYR A 117 -0.24 -3.36 6.14
N GLY A 118 0.26 -3.27 7.38
CA GLY A 118 1.10 -4.30 7.97
C GLY A 118 2.58 -4.28 7.54
N THR A 119 2.98 -3.37 6.64
CA THR A 119 4.39 -3.25 6.22
C THR A 119 5.25 -2.69 7.36
N PRO A 120 6.32 -3.39 7.81
CA PRO A 120 7.29 -2.85 8.76
C PRO A 120 8.12 -1.74 8.12
N VAL A 121 8.42 -0.70 8.90
CA VAL A 121 9.27 0.42 8.51
C VAL A 121 10.24 0.76 9.64
N LEU A 122 11.43 1.20 9.27
CA LEU A 122 12.41 1.74 10.21
C LEU A 122 12.19 3.25 10.32
N THR A 123 11.94 3.75 11.53
CA THR A 123 11.82 5.19 11.83
C THR A 123 13.14 5.71 12.37
N TYR A 124 13.54 6.91 11.98
CA TYR A 124 14.79 7.53 12.42
C TYR A 124 14.61 8.79 13.26
N GLU A 125 13.53 9.51 13.04
CA GLU A 125 13.16 10.70 13.80
C GLU A 125 11.68 10.99 13.63
N GLU A 126 11.13 11.74 14.58
CA GLU A 126 9.79 12.30 14.51
C GLU A 126 9.87 13.82 14.65
N GLN A 127 9.14 14.53 13.78
CA GLN A 127 9.04 15.98 13.78
C GLN A 127 7.62 16.39 13.45
N ASP A 128 6.98 17.17 14.32
CA ASP A 128 5.68 17.80 14.08
C ASP A 128 4.57 16.82 13.61
N GLY A 129 4.55 15.61 14.17
CA GLY A 129 3.59 14.56 13.81
C GLY A 129 3.94 13.77 12.54
N TRP A 130 5.17 13.90 12.04
CA TRP A 130 5.71 13.15 10.91
C TRP A 130 6.90 12.30 11.32
N SER A 131 7.00 11.09 10.76
CA SER A 131 8.14 10.20 10.95
C SER A 131 8.97 10.12 9.68
N ARG A 132 10.29 10.33 9.78
CA ARG A 132 11.23 9.97 8.70
C ARG A 132 11.47 8.48 8.76
N ILE A 133 11.26 7.80 7.64
CA ILE A 133 11.27 6.35 7.55
C ILE A 133 12.20 5.83 6.46
N ALA A 134 12.56 4.55 6.56
CA ALA A 134 12.97 3.69 5.46
C ALA A 134 12.07 2.44 5.39
N ILE A 135 11.77 1.97 4.17
CA ILE A 135 10.96 0.77 3.91
C ILE A 135 11.88 -0.36 3.43
N PRO A 136 12.28 -1.32 4.29
CA PRO A 136 13.25 -2.35 3.94
C PRO A 136 12.82 -3.26 2.78
N SER A 137 11.52 -3.51 2.65
CA SER A 137 10.97 -4.32 1.55
C SER A 137 11.04 -3.65 0.18
N GLN A 138 11.41 -2.37 0.11
CA GLN A 138 11.55 -1.61 -1.12
C GLN A 138 13.01 -1.14 -1.26
N SER A 139 13.82 -1.90 -2.00
CA SER A 139 15.23 -1.55 -2.22
C SER A 139 15.37 -0.26 -3.03
N SER A 140 16.28 0.61 -2.59
CA SER A 140 16.63 1.89 -3.22
C SER A 140 18.08 2.25 -2.90
N PRO A 141 18.83 2.89 -3.82
CA PRO A 141 20.15 3.43 -3.53
C PRO A 141 20.12 4.70 -2.65
N LYS A 142 18.93 5.23 -2.35
CA LYS A 142 18.75 6.47 -1.56
C LYS A 142 19.05 6.28 -0.07
N ASP A 143 18.89 5.06 0.46
CA ASP A 143 19.17 4.67 1.84
C ASP A 143 19.41 3.15 1.88
N GLU A 144 20.48 2.72 2.56
CA GLU A 144 20.88 1.30 2.63
C GLU A 144 19.86 0.42 3.35
N ASN A 145 19.01 1.01 4.20
CA ASN A 145 17.99 0.31 4.97
C ASN A 145 16.64 0.18 4.25
N GLY A 146 16.51 0.72 3.03
CA GLY A 146 15.29 0.64 2.22
C GLY A 146 14.80 1.99 1.70
N TYR A 147 13.59 2.05 1.13
CA TYR A 147 13.12 3.26 0.46
C TYR A 147 12.78 4.37 1.47
N PRO A 148 13.43 5.54 1.41
CA PRO A 148 13.26 6.58 2.41
C PRO A 148 12.10 7.53 2.10
N GLY A 149 11.60 8.20 3.14
CA GLY A 149 10.71 9.36 3.02
C GLY A 149 10.00 9.69 4.32
N TRP A 150 8.82 10.32 4.23
CA TRP A 150 8.05 10.81 5.37
C TRP A 150 6.62 10.27 5.37
N ILE A 151 6.14 9.82 6.53
CA ILE A 151 4.76 9.37 6.74
C ILE A 151 4.21 10.09 7.99
N PRO A 152 2.93 10.50 8.03
CA PRO A 152 2.31 10.97 9.26
C PRO A 152 2.44 9.92 10.36
N THR A 153 2.96 10.29 11.53
CA THR A 153 3.23 9.37 12.63
C THR A 153 1.96 8.63 13.08
N GLU A 154 0.78 9.26 12.96
CA GLU A 154 -0.51 8.63 13.27
C GLU A 154 -0.88 7.46 12.36
N GLN A 155 -0.21 7.29 11.21
CA GLN A 155 -0.37 6.14 10.33
C GLN A 155 0.56 4.97 10.70
N LEU A 156 1.38 5.12 11.75
CA LEU A 156 2.36 4.13 12.18
C LEU A 156 2.09 3.68 13.63
N LEU A 157 2.10 2.37 13.86
CA LEU A 157 2.05 1.79 15.20
C LEU A 157 3.42 1.22 15.61
N PRO A 158 3.85 1.38 16.87
CA PRO A 158 5.12 0.82 17.33
C PRO A 158 5.10 -0.70 17.31
N ILE A 159 6.22 -1.32 16.92
CA ILE A 159 6.44 -2.77 17.00
C ILE A 159 7.85 -3.07 17.53
N SER A 160 8.08 -4.28 18.04
CA SER A 160 9.42 -4.71 18.44
C SER A 160 10.27 -5.05 17.21
N ALA A 161 11.61 -5.06 17.35
CA ALA A 161 12.49 -5.53 16.28
C ALA A 161 12.24 -7.00 15.92
N GLN A 162 11.93 -7.84 16.91
CA GLN A 162 11.58 -9.25 16.69
C GLN A 162 10.32 -9.37 15.83
N GLU A 163 9.31 -8.55 16.13
CA GLU A 163 8.08 -8.50 15.36
C GLU A 163 8.32 -8.01 13.92
N ALA A 164 9.16 -6.98 13.74
CA ALA A 164 9.51 -6.47 12.43
C ALA A 164 10.22 -7.52 11.56
N HIS A 165 11.19 -8.25 12.12
CA HIS A 165 11.88 -9.33 11.42
C HIS A 165 10.94 -10.46 11.02
N ARG A 166 10.03 -10.84 11.93
CA ARG A 166 8.98 -11.84 11.68
C ARG A 166 8.07 -11.42 10.53
N LEU A 167 7.61 -10.17 10.51
CA LEU A 167 6.74 -9.63 9.44
C LEU A 167 7.48 -9.46 8.11
N SER A 168 8.79 -9.22 8.13
CA SER A 168 9.61 -9.00 6.92
C SER A 168 10.06 -10.30 6.25
N GLY A 169 9.85 -11.47 6.87
CA GLY A 169 10.37 -12.75 6.38
C GLY A 169 11.90 -12.86 6.41
N GLN A 170 12.58 -11.88 7.04
CA GLN A 170 14.01 -11.93 7.30
C GLN A 170 14.22 -12.62 8.65
N GLU A 171 14.20 -13.95 8.67
CA GLU A 171 14.67 -14.71 9.84
C GLU A 171 16.20 -14.53 9.98
N GLY A 172 16.59 -13.47 10.69
CA GLY A 172 17.90 -13.39 11.32
C GLY A 172 18.00 -14.52 12.35
N GLY A 173 19.04 -15.35 12.22
CA GLY A 173 19.16 -16.61 12.93
C GLY A 173 18.81 -16.57 14.43
N ALA A 174 17.78 -17.33 14.79
CA ALA A 174 17.62 -17.95 16.09
C ALA A 174 16.78 -19.22 15.89
N SER A 175 17.40 -20.35 16.22
CA SER A 175 16.82 -21.69 16.30
C SER A 175 15.52 -21.72 17.12
N ASP A 176 14.55 -22.53 16.64
CA ASP A 176 13.36 -23.07 17.32
C ASP A 176 11.96 -22.46 17.04
N GLY A 177 11.82 -21.44 16.18
CA GLY A 177 10.50 -20.98 15.72
C GLY A 177 10.18 -21.43 14.30
N ALA A 178 9.10 -22.18 14.07
CA ALA A 178 8.62 -22.43 12.71
C ALA A 178 8.12 -21.10 12.10
N ALA A 179 8.55 -20.80 10.86
CA ALA A 179 8.16 -19.59 10.16
C ALA A 179 6.63 -19.46 10.09
N VAL A 180 6.09 -18.34 10.57
CA VAL A 180 4.63 -18.15 10.65
C VAL A 180 4.06 -18.01 9.23
N PRO A 181 3.09 -18.84 8.83
CA PRO A 181 2.50 -18.74 7.51
C PRO A 181 1.76 -17.41 7.37
N ASN A 182 1.81 -16.84 6.17
CA ASN A 182 1.19 -15.55 5.87
C ASN A 182 -0.01 -15.74 4.94
N ALA A 183 -1.09 -14.99 5.20
CA ALA A 183 -2.12 -14.74 4.21
C ALA A 183 -1.67 -13.58 3.32
N ILE A 184 -1.60 -13.82 2.02
CA ILE A 184 -1.27 -12.82 1.01
C ILE A 184 -2.54 -12.53 0.21
N VAL A 185 -2.95 -11.27 0.16
CA VAL A 185 -4.13 -10.86 -0.61
C VAL A 185 -3.86 -11.03 -2.11
N THR A 186 -4.66 -11.88 -2.75
CA THR A 186 -4.58 -12.15 -4.19
C THR A 186 -5.71 -11.49 -4.96
N ALA A 187 -6.84 -11.15 -4.35
CA ALA A 187 -7.83 -10.25 -4.94
C ALA A 187 -7.25 -8.84 -5.13
N SER A 188 -7.84 -8.03 -6.03
CA SER A 188 -7.41 -6.62 -6.18
C SER A 188 -7.56 -5.87 -4.86
N THR A 189 -8.67 -6.08 -4.16
CA THR A 189 -8.86 -5.62 -2.78
C THR A 189 -9.71 -6.62 -2.00
N THR A 190 -9.63 -6.62 -0.68
CA THR A 190 -10.52 -7.40 0.21
C THR A 190 -10.75 -6.67 1.53
N ASP A 191 -11.86 -6.94 2.21
CA ASP A 191 -12.19 -6.34 3.50
C ASP A 191 -11.64 -7.19 4.66
N LEU A 192 -10.89 -6.53 5.56
CA LEU A 192 -10.65 -6.98 6.92
C LEU A 192 -11.86 -6.64 7.78
N GLU A 193 -12.38 -7.63 8.51
CA GLU A 193 -13.36 -7.43 9.57
C GLU A 193 -12.70 -7.72 10.92
N PHE A 194 -12.56 -6.70 11.76
CA PHE A 194 -11.89 -6.86 13.05
C PHE A 194 -12.78 -7.60 14.04
N LEU A 195 -12.20 -8.51 14.83
CA LEU A 195 -12.96 -9.38 15.72
C LEU A 195 -13.30 -8.69 17.06
N SER A 196 -12.46 -7.75 17.49
CA SER A 196 -12.59 -7.10 18.81
C SER A 196 -13.47 -5.84 18.79
N TYR A 197 -13.90 -5.34 17.64
CA TYR A 197 -14.74 -4.14 17.51
C TYR A 197 -15.42 -4.09 16.14
N SER A 198 -16.46 -3.26 16.01
CA SER A 198 -17.26 -3.11 14.78
C SER A 198 -16.55 -2.23 13.73
N GLY A 199 -15.38 -2.68 13.26
CA GLY A 199 -14.56 -2.01 12.25
C GLY A 199 -14.39 -2.88 11.00
N LYS A 200 -14.32 -2.24 9.83
CA LYS A 200 -13.86 -2.86 8.59
C LYS A 200 -12.75 -2.01 7.97
N MET A 201 -11.81 -2.65 7.30
CA MET A 201 -10.75 -1.99 6.54
C MET A 201 -10.57 -2.70 5.19
N ARG A 202 -10.73 -1.96 4.09
CA ARG A 202 -10.38 -2.46 2.76
C ARG A 202 -8.86 -2.44 2.62
N ILE A 203 -8.25 -3.54 2.20
CA ILE A 203 -6.80 -3.69 1.98
C ILE A 203 -6.49 -4.10 0.54
N SER A 204 -5.31 -3.74 0.05
CA SER A 204 -4.86 -3.98 -1.34
C SER A 204 -4.37 -5.40 -1.55
N PHE A 205 -4.43 -5.85 -2.80
CA PHE A 205 -3.54 -6.84 -3.39
C PHE A 205 -2.11 -6.73 -2.84
N LEU A 206 -1.48 -7.88 -2.57
CA LEU A 206 -0.15 -8.05 -1.96
C LEU A 206 0.00 -7.60 -0.51
N THR A 207 -1.08 -7.20 0.17
CA THR A 207 -1.03 -7.08 1.63
C THR A 207 -0.72 -8.45 2.22
N ARG A 208 0.29 -8.51 3.10
CA ARG A 208 0.76 -9.74 3.77
C ARG A 208 0.50 -9.62 5.25
N LEU A 209 -0.22 -10.58 5.81
CA LEU A 209 -0.54 -10.60 7.24
C LEU A 209 -0.31 -12.01 7.80
N PRO A 210 0.33 -12.15 8.98
CA PRO A 210 0.50 -13.44 9.61
C PRO A 210 -0.85 -14.11 9.87
N LEU A 211 -0.95 -15.41 9.61
CA LEU A 211 -2.11 -16.16 10.08
C LEU A 211 -2.13 -16.19 11.60
N ALA A 212 -3.34 -16.12 12.16
CA ALA A 212 -3.54 -16.37 13.58
C ALA A 212 -3.18 -17.81 13.93
N THR A 213 -2.69 -18.07 15.15
CA THR A 213 -2.38 -19.42 15.63
C THR A 213 -3.65 -20.26 15.78
N GLU A 214 -3.53 -21.60 15.87
CA GLU A 214 -4.69 -22.46 16.13
C GLU A 214 -5.44 -22.07 17.42
N GLU A 215 -4.70 -21.65 18.45
CA GLU A 215 -5.26 -21.17 19.71
C GLU A 215 -6.05 -19.86 19.51
N GLU A 216 -5.50 -18.92 18.75
CA GLU A 216 -6.15 -17.64 18.43
C GLU A 216 -7.37 -17.81 17.51
N GLN A 217 -7.36 -18.82 16.62
CA GLN A 217 -8.47 -19.12 15.71
C GLN A 217 -9.67 -19.75 16.43
N GLY A 218 -9.45 -20.44 17.56
CA GLY A 218 -10.49 -21.19 18.27
C GLY A 218 -11.18 -22.22 17.37
N THR A 219 -12.48 -22.46 17.56
CA THR A 219 -13.31 -23.33 16.69
C THR A 219 -13.79 -22.66 15.39
N VAL A 220 -13.31 -21.44 15.09
CA VAL A 220 -13.79 -20.62 13.96
C VAL A 220 -13.02 -20.98 12.68
N LEU A 221 -13.16 -22.22 12.23
CA LEU A 221 -12.76 -22.62 10.88
C LEU A 221 -14.01 -22.82 10.04
N GLY A 222 -14.60 -21.71 9.59
CA GLY A 222 -15.42 -21.75 8.39
C GLY A 222 -14.51 -21.85 7.18
N ALA A 223 -14.83 -22.73 6.22
CA ALA A 223 -14.09 -22.86 4.95
C ALA A 223 -14.00 -21.54 4.14
N GLU A 224 -14.82 -20.55 4.50
CA GLU A 224 -15.02 -19.29 3.76
C GLU A 224 -14.13 -18.12 4.23
N SER A 225 -13.41 -18.24 5.35
CA SER A 225 -12.60 -17.15 5.91
C SER A 225 -11.26 -17.62 6.47
N VAL A 226 -10.29 -16.71 6.51
CA VAL A 226 -9.05 -16.85 7.30
C VAL A 226 -9.02 -15.80 8.41
N ILE A 227 -8.39 -16.14 9.53
CA ILE A 227 -8.12 -15.19 10.61
C ILE A 227 -6.63 -14.84 10.57
N VAL A 228 -6.34 -13.54 10.64
CA VAL A 228 -5.00 -12.99 10.58
C VAL A 228 -4.72 -12.09 11.77
N GLN A 229 -3.44 -12.03 12.13
CA GLN A 229 -2.91 -11.02 13.03
C GLN A 229 -2.75 -9.71 12.25
N THR A 230 -3.15 -8.60 12.86
CA THR A 230 -3.01 -7.27 12.28
C THR A 230 -2.46 -6.28 13.31
N PRO A 231 -1.94 -5.12 12.88
CA PRO A 231 -1.58 -4.03 13.78
C PRO A 231 -2.66 -3.63 14.80
N HIS A 232 -3.94 -3.93 14.53
CA HIS A 232 -5.07 -3.61 15.40
C HIS A 232 -5.75 -4.82 16.03
N GLY A 233 -5.02 -5.94 16.17
CA GLY A 233 -5.53 -7.20 16.69
C GLY A 233 -6.07 -8.13 15.60
N LEU A 234 -6.78 -9.17 16.02
CA LEU A 234 -7.26 -10.21 15.10
C LEU A 234 -8.35 -9.67 14.16
N ALA A 235 -8.23 -10.03 12.89
CA ALA A 235 -9.25 -9.75 11.88
C ALA A 235 -9.50 -10.99 11.03
N ARG A 236 -10.71 -11.09 10.48
CA ARG A 236 -11.04 -12.09 9.47
C ARG A 236 -11.11 -11.46 8.08
N MET A 237 -10.76 -12.24 7.07
CA MET A 237 -10.99 -11.90 5.67
C MET A 237 -11.40 -13.13 4.86
N LYS A 238 -11.91 -12.90 3.66
CA LYS A 238 -12.45 -13.96 2.81
C LYS A 238 -11.36 -14.91 2.32
N ARG A 239 -11.54 -16.22 2.50
CA ARG A 239 -10.57 -17.25 2.10
C ARG A 239 -10.28 -17.22 0.59
N ALA A 240 -11.29 -16.96 -0.23
CA ALA A 240 -11.16 -16.91 -1.69
C ALA A 240 -10.32 -15.72 -2.20
N ASP A 241 -10.09 -14.71 -1.37
CA ASP A 241 -9.37 -13.48 -1.76
C ASP A 241 -7.88 -13.53 -1.39
N VAL A 242 -7.43 -14.64 -0.79
CA VAL A 242 -6.07 -14.81 -0.28
C VAL A 242 -5.46 -16.14 -0.69
N GLN A 243 -4.14 -16.15 -0.71
CA GLN A 243 -3.34 -17.37 -0.69
C GLN A 243 -2.59 -17.45 0.63
N VAL A 244 -2.59 -18.64 1.23
CA VAL A 244 -1.75 -18.93 2.40
C VAL A 244 -0.42 -19.43 1.88
N ALA A 245 0.64 -18.68 2.16
CA ALA A 245 2.02 -19.08 1.90
C ALA A 245 2.67 -19.60 3.17
N ALA A 246 3.52 -20.63 3.04
CA ALA A 246 4.43 -21.01 4.10
C ALA A 246 5.36 -19.83 4.44
N GLY A 247 5.86 -19.78 5.68
CA GLY A 247 6.63 -18.65 6.19
C GLY A 247 8.01 -18.43 5.52
N ASP A 248 8.34 -19.20 4.48
CA ASP A 248 9.59 -19.17 3.72
C ASP A 248 9.57 -18.23 2.50
N GLY A 249 8.55 -17.38 2.37
CA GLY A 249 8.46 -16.40 1.28
C GLY A 249 7.71 -16.89 0.04
N GLY A 250 6.83 -17.88 0.20
CA GLY A 250 5.97 -18.39 -0.88
C GLY A 250 5.25 -17.30 -1.69
N SER A 251 5.02 -17.59 -2.96
CA SER A 251 4.46 -16.64 -3.92
C SER A 251 2.96 -16.86 -4.16
N PRO A 252 2.18 -15.76 -4.31
CA PRO A 252 0.77 -15.81 -4.70
C PRO A 252 0.45 -16.55 -6.01
N ALA A 253 1.44 -17.03 -6.73
CA ALA A 253 1.24 -17.53 -8.09
C ALA A 253 2.07 -18.78 -8.42
N ASP A 254 2.49 -19.53 -7.41
CA ASP A 254 3.32 -20.74 -7.57
C ASP A 254 2.62 -21.93 -8.28
N ASP A 255 1.31 -21.85 -8.53
CA ASP A 255 0.55 -22.95 -9.15
C ASP A 255 -0.48 -22.49 -10.20
N VAL A 256 -0.03 -21.80 -11.25
CA VAL A 256 -0.87 -21.48 -12.42
C VAL A 256 -0.51 -22.42 -13.59
N GLY A 257 -0.84 -23.71 -13.45
CA GLY A 257 -1.07 -24.62 -14.58
C GLY A 257 0.07 -24.77 -15.59
N GLY A 258 1.31 -24.99 -15.13
CA GLY A 258 2.46 -25.25 -16.00
C GLY A 258 3.02 -24.03 -16.75
N ARG A 259 2.58 -22.81 -16.41
CA ARG A 259 3.14 -21.56 -16.95
C ARG A 259 4.50 -21.26 -16.33
N ASN A 260 5.40 -20.65 -17.09
CA ASN A 260 6.62 -20.08 -16.52
C ASN A 260 6.29 -18.79 -15.76
N LYS A 261 7.21 -18.33 -14.90
CA LYS A 261 7.00 -17.14 -14.06
C LYS A 261 6.69 -15.88 -14.88
N GLY A 262 7.30 -15.73 -16.05
CA GLY A 262 7.04 -14.62 -16.96
C GLY A 262 5.59 -14.52 -17.44
N GLN A 263 5.00 -15.64 -17.85
CA GLN A 263 3.58 -15.73 -18.21
C GLN A 263 2.66 -15.43 -17.02
N VAL A 264 3.06 -15.82 -15.82
CA VAL A 264 2.31 -15.53 -14.59
C VAL A 264 2.36 -14.03 -14.26
N ILE A 265 3.52 -13.37 -14.38
CA ILE A 265 3.65 -11.91 -14.23
C ILE A 265 2.67 -11.18 -15.16
N VAL A 266 2.64 -11.56 -16.45
CA VAL A 266 1.71 -10.96 -17.43
C VAL A 266 0.25 -11.26 -17.08
N ALA A 267 -0.05 -12.46 -16.59
CA ALA A 267 -1.41 -12.80 -16.17
C ALA A 267 -1.86 -11.95 -14.97
N GLN A 268 -0.99 -11.69 -13.98
CA GLN A 268 -1.28 -10.78 -12.88
C GLN A 268 -1.46 -9.34 -13.39
N ALA A 269 -0.57 -8.87 -14.26
CA ALA A 269 -0.63 -7.53 -14.85
C ALA A 269 -1.99 -7.27 -15.53
N LYS A 270 -2.49 -8.24 -16.31
CA LYS A 270 -3.76 -8.13 -17.03
C LYS A 270 -4.99 -7.94 -16.13
N ARG A 271 -4.92 -8.32 -14.85
CA ARG A 271 -6.03 -8.14 -13.88
C ARG A 271 -6.26 -6.68 -13.51
N PHE A 272 -5.28 -5.82 -13.78
CA PHE A 272 -5.32 -4.40 -13.46
C PHE A 272 -5.56 -3.52 -14.69
N LEU A 273 -5.85 -4.09 -15.87
CA LEU A 273 -6.23 -3.30 -17.05
C LEU A 273 -7.37 -2.33 -16.70
N GLY A 274 -7.18 -1.06 -17.04
CA GLY A 274 -8.11 0.02 -16.72
C GLY A 274 -7.90 0.69 -15.36
N LEU A 275 -7.06 0.16 -14.47
CA LEU A 275 -6.71 0.83 -13.21
C LEU A 275 -5.92 2.11 -13.51
N HIS A 276 -6.37 3.24 -12.97
CA HIS A 276 -5.73 4.53 -13.20
C HIS A 276 -4.32 4.59 -12.61
N TYR A 277 -3.45 5.29 -13.32
CA TYR A 277 -2.11 5.61 -12.84
C TYR A 277 -2.15 6.48 -11.57
N LEU A 278 -1.19 6.25 -10.68
CA LEU A 278 -0.89 7.12 -9.54
C LEU A 278 0.62 7.22 -9.35
N TRP A 279 1.19 8.43 -9.39
CA TRP A 279 2.61 8.64 -9.12
C TRP A 279 2.98 8.15 -7.71
N GLY A 280 4.05 7.37 -7.58
CA GLY A 280 4.44 6.73 -6.33
C GLY A 280 3.59 5.51 -5.96
N GLY A 281 2.57 5.17 -6.77
CA GLY A 281 1.58 4.14 -6.48
C GLY A 281 2.15 2.72 -6.41
N MET A 282 1.78 1.99 -5.36
CA MET A 282 2.21 0.60 -5.08
C MET A 282 1.04 -0.32 -4.70
N SER A 283 -0.19 0.07 -5.06
CA SER A 283 -1.39 -0.63 -4.57
C SER A 283 -2.47 -0.74 -5.64
N ALA A 284 -3.48 -1.57 -5.36
CA ALA A 284 -4.62 -1.76 -6.25
C ALA A 284 -5.57 -0.55 -6.35
N TRP A 285 -5.24 0.56 -5.69
CA TRP A 285 -5.89 1.86 -5.90
C TRP A 285 -5.18 2.71 -6.98
N GLY A 286 -3.97 2.33 -7.38
CA GLY A 286 -3.21 2.97 -8.45
C GLY A 286 -1.73 2.61 -8.38
N TYR A 287 -1.13 2.40 -9.55
CA TYR A 287 0.30 2.11 -9.70
C TYR A 287 0.98 3.17 -10.57
N ASP A 288 2.24 3.51 -10.27
CA ASP A 288 3.13 4.07 -11.29
C ASP A 288 3.78 2.96 -12.13
N CYS A 289 4.54 3.31 -13.17
CA CYS A 289 5.14 2.35 -14.09
C CYS A 289 6.03 1.31 -13.38
N SER A 290 6.89 1.80 -12.49
CA SER A 290 7.86 0.97 -11.76
C SER A 290 7.25 0.22 -10.58
N GLY A 291 6.26 0.81 -9.92
CA GLY A 291 5.48 0.17 -8.87
C GLY A 291 4.60 -0.94 -9.42
N PHE A 292 4.05 -0.76 -10.63
CA PHE A 292 3.35 -1.82 -11.35
C PHE A 292 4.29 -2.99 -11.67
N ALA A 293 5.45 -2.72 -12.29
CA ALA A 293 6.46 -3.73 -12.55
C ALA A 293 6.88 -4.48 -11.27
N HIS A 294 7.17 -3.73 -10.20
CA HIS A 294 7.54 -4.29 -8.89
C HIS A 294 6.45 -5.20 -8.33
N SER A 295 5.20 -4.73 -8.27
CA SER A 295 4.10 -5.50 -7.69
C SER A 295 3.82 -6.78 -8.49
N MET A 296 3.88 -6.75 -9.82
CA MET A 296 3.62 -7.95 -10.62
C MET A 296 4.73 -9.00 -10.47
N HIS A 297 5.97 -8.57 -10.27
CA HIS A 297 7.09 -9.47 -9.94
C HIS A 297 6.96 -10.02 -8.51
N LEU A 298 6.59 -9.16 -7.54
CA LEU A 298 6.39 -9.55 -6.14
C LEU A 298 5.25 -10.57 -5.99
N ALA A 299 4.21 -10.48 -6.83
CA ALA A 299 3.14 -11.48 -6.91
C ALA A 299 3.63 -12.87 -7.35
N CYS A 300 4.81 -12.95 -7.97
CA CYS A 300 5.49 -14.18 -8.34
C CYS A 300 6.71 -14.48 -7.45
N GLY A 301 6.82 -13.79 -6.29
CA GLY A 301 7.88 -14.01 -5.30
C GLY A 301 9.23 -13.42 -5.72
N ILE A 302 9.24 -12.53 -6.71
CA ILE A 302 10.44 -11.90 -7.24
C ILE A 302 10.46 -10.46 -6.75
N VAL A 303 11.38 -10.16 -5.83
CA VAL A 303 11.60 -8.79 -5.36
C VAL A 303 12.54 -8.08 -6.33
N ILE A 304 12.09 -6.98 -6.89
CA ILE A 304 12.90 -6.10 -7.75
C ILE A 304 12.99 -4.69 -7.13
N PRO A 305 13.96 -3.85 -7.52
CA PRO A 305 14.05 -2.48 -7.02
C PRO A 305 12.75 -1.68 -7.25
N ARG A 306 12.50 -0.65 -6.44
CA ARG A 306 11.27 0.15 -6.54
C ARG A 306 11.23 1.11 -7.74
N ASP A 307 12.37 1.70 -8.09
CA ASP A 307 12.46 2.73 -9.14
C ASP A 307 12.90 2.14 -10.49
N ALA A 308 12.30 2.59 -11.60
CA ALA A 308 12.61 2.11 -12.95
C ALA A 308 14.11 2.24 -13.30
N SER A 309 14.75 3.35 -12.91
CA SER A 309 16.17 3.59 -13.17
C SER A 309 17.08 2.56 -12.50
N VAL A 310 16.68 2.05 -11.33
CA VAL A 310 17.42 1.00 -10.62
C VAL A 310 17.07 -0.37 -11.20
N GLN A 311 15.78 -0.62 -11.49
CA GLN A 311 15.34 -1.85 -12.16
C GLN A 311 16.06 -2.09 -13.50
N ALA A 312 16.40 -1.03 -14.24
CA ALA A 312 17.13 -1.13 -15.51
C ALA A 312 18.60 -1.60 -15.37
N LEU A 313 19.17 -1.57 -14.16
CA LEU A 313 20.57 -1.90 -13.88
C LEU A 313 20.77 -3.34 -13.38
N HIS A 314 19.70 -4.02 -12.97
CA HIS A 314 19.76 -5.39 -12.45
C HIS A 314 18.99 -6.37 -13.35
N GLY A 315 19.07 -7.66 -13.01
CA GLY A 315 18.53 -8.74 -13.85
C GLY A 315 19.40 -9.05 -15.07
N ALA A 316 19.02 -10.09 -15.82
CA ALA A 316 19.72 -10.48 -17.04
C ALA A 316 19.35 -9.52 -18.18
N GLY A 317 20.33 -9.02 -18.93
CA GLY A 317 20.08 -8.24 -20.15
C GLY A 317 19.55 -9.13 -21.27
N ILE A 318 18.47 -8.72 -21.92
CA ILE A 318 17.79 -9.51 -22.97
C ILE A 318 17.83 -8.75 -24.31
N PRO A 319 18.37 -9.34 -25.39
CA PRO A 319 18.27 -8.73 -26.71
C PRO A 319 16.84 -8.84 -27.27
N PRO A 320 16.42 -7.95 -28.20
CA PRO A 320 15.04 -7.90 -28.70
C PRO A 320 14.49 -9.24 -29.22
N GLU A 321 15.32 -10.04 -29.89
CA GLU A 321 14.97 -11.33 -30.46
C GLU A 321 14.73 -12.44 -29.42
N GLU A 322 15.15 -12.24 -28.17
CA GLU A 322 15.00 -13.19 -27.06
C GLU A 322 13.93 -12.78 -26.04
N LEU A 323 13.19 -11.70 -26.33
CA LEU A 323 12.13 -11.20 -25.46
C LEU A 323 11.06 -12.27 -25.21
N GLN A 324 10.73 -12.46 -23.93
CA GLN A 324 9.68 -13.37 -23.47
C GLN A 324 8.71 -12.66 -22.53
N PRO A 325 7.44 -13.09 -22.47
CA PRO A 325 6.45 -12.52 -21.56
C PRO A 325 7.00 -12.39 -20.14
N GLY A 326 6.85 -11.22 -19.52
CA GLY A 326 7.36 -10.91 -18.18
C GLY A 326 8.70 -10.19 -18.15
N ASP A 327 9.41 -10.07 -19.27
CA ASP A 327 10.59 -9.19 -19.36
C ASP A 327 10.20 -7.73 -19.19
N LEU A 328 11.06 -6.95 -18.56
CA LEU A 328 10.88 -5.51 -18.39
C LEU A 328 11.54 -4.77 -19.55
N LEU A 329 10.79 -3.85 -20.15
CA LEU A 329 11.23 -2.94 -21.21
C LEU A 329 11.40 -1.54 -20.62
N PHE A 330 12.60 -0.98 -20.72
CA PHE A 330 12.92 0.33 -20.17
C PHE A 330 13.05 1.37 -21.26
N PHE A 331 12.55 2.57 -20.97
CA PHE A 331 12.56 3.70 -21.88
C PHE A 331 13.27 4.89 -21.23
N ALA A 332 14.17 5.51 -21.99
CA ALA A 332 14.98 6.63 -21.54
C ALA A 332 14.78 7.85 -22.43
N HIS A 333 14.87 9.05 -21.83
CA HIS A 333 14.83 10.30 -22.58
C HIS A 333 15.95 10.33 -23.64
N GLU A 334 15.91 11.33 -24.53
CA GLU A 334 16.95 11.51 -25.55
C GLU A 334 17.06 10.27 -26.45
N GLN A 335 15.92 9.71 -26.85
CA GLN A 335 15.85 8.54 -27.75
C GLN A 335 16.67 7.35 -27.22
N GLY A 336 16.48 7.02 -25.94
CA GLY A 336 17.12 5.88 -25.30
C GLY A 336 18.52 6.14 -24.74
N GLN A 337 19.07 7.35 -24.88
CA GLN A 337 20.45 7.66 -24.49
C GLN A 337 20.57 8.38 -23.13
N GLY A 338 19.46 8.93 -22.64
CA GLY A 338 19.41 9.70 -21.40
C GLY A 338 19.05 8.88 -20.17
N ARG A 339 18.39 9.55 -19.20
CA ARG A 339 17.89 8.87 -17.99
C ARG A 339 16.64 8.02 -18.30
N VAL A 340 16.59 6.83 -17.71
CA VAL A 340 15.39 5.99 -17.68
C VAL A 340 14.27 6.73 -16.96
N HIS A 341 13.09 6.80 -17.57
CA HIS A 341 11.91 7.46 -17.01
C HIS A 341 10.64 6.61 -17.08
N HIS A 342 10.66 5.50 -17.82
CA HIS A 342 9.50 4.62 -17.93
C HIS A 342 9.90 3.15 -18.01
N VAL A 343 8.99 2.27 -17.58
CA VAL A 343 9.13 0.82 -17.69
C VAL A 343 7.77 0.18 -18.01
N GLY A 344 7.77 -0.86 -18.82
CA GLY A 344 6.63 -1.74 -18.99
C GLY A 344 7.02 -3.21 -19.04
N ILE A 345 6.02 -4.09 -19.01
CA ILE A 345 6.20 -5.54 -18.98
C ILE A 345 5.88 -6.08 -20.38
N TYR A 346 6.84 -6.73 -21.04
CA TYR A 346 6.61 -7.38 -22.32
C TYR A 346 5.54 -8.47 -22.15
N ALA A 347 4.53 -8.44 -23.01
CA ALA A 347 3.35 -9.30 -22.92
C ALA A 347 3.34 -10.43 -23.97
N GLY A 348 4.39 -10.51 -24.80
CA GLY A 348 4.47 -11.40 -25.97
C GLY A 348 3.95 -10.73 -27.24
N ASP A 349 4.23 -11.33 -28.39
CA ASP A 349 3.70 -10.93 -29.70
C ASP A 349 3.87 -9.44 -30.03
N GLY A 350 5.00 -8.84 -29.63
CA GLY A 350 5.25 -7.41 -29.87
C GLY A 350 4.42 -6.45 -29.00
N HIS A 351 3.75 -6.95 -27.95
CA HIS A 351 2.94 -6.14 -27.05
C HIS A 351 3.60 -5.91 -25.70
N MET A 352 3.20 -4.83 -25.03
CA MET A 352 3.61 -4.47 -23.68
C MET A 352 2.39 -4.10 -22.85
N ILE A 353 2.39 -4.48 -21.57
CA ILE A 353 1.45 -4.00 -20.55
C ILE A 353 2.17 -3.10 -19.55
N HIS A 354 1.60 -1.94 -19.23
CA HIS A 354 2.24 -0.95 -18.36
C HIS A 354 1.22 -0.05 -17.65
N SER A 355 1.67 0.71 -16.65
CA SER A 355 0.95 1.87 -16.10
C SER A 355 1.62 3.14 -16.64
N PRO A 356 1.06 3.80 -17.67
CA PRO A 356 1.77 4.79 -18.48
C PRO A 356 2.03 6.14 -17.79
N ASP A 357 0.97 6.87 -17.44
CA ASP A 357 1.04 8.24 -16.95
C ASP A 357 -0.27 8.68 -16.28
N SER A 358 -0.24 9.82 -15.56
CA SER A 358 -1.35 10.33 -14.75
C SER A 358 -2.66 10.63 -15.52
N ALA A 359 -2.61 10.71 -16.85
CA ALA A 359 -3.79 10.94 -17.69
C ALA A 359 -4.47 9.63 -18.13
N SER A 360 -3.84 8.49 -17.86
CA SER A 360 -4.18 7.21 -18.44
C SER A 360 -4.36 6.12 -17.37
N SER A 361 -4.62 4.91 -17.83
CA SER A 361 -4.78 3.71 -17.01
C SER A 361 -3.87 2.61 -17.51
N VAL A 362 -3.71 1.56 -16.70
CA VAL A 362 -3.01 0.34 -17.12
C VAL A 362 -3.61 -0.17 -18.43
N GLU A 363 -2.75 -0.37 -19.42
CA GLU A 363 -3.14 -0.71 -20.78
C GLU A 363 -2.19 -1.75 -21.40
N LEU A 364 -2.72 -2.50 -22.36
CA LEU A 364 -1.96 -3.42 -23.21
C LEU A 364 -1.86 -2.79 -24.60
N ILE A 365 -0.64 -2.51 -25.07
CA ILE A 365 -0.39 -1.80 -26.32
C ILE A 365 0.59 -2.56 -27.21
N SER A 366 0.50 -2.33 -28.51
CA SER A 366 1.53 -2.75 -29.47
C SER A 366 2.76 -1.86 -29.31
N LEU A 367 3.96 -2.43 -29.30
CA LEU A 367 5.21 -1.67 -29.31
C LEU A 367 5.41 -0.94 -30.65
N GLU A 368 4.93 -1.53 -31.75
CA GLU A 368 4.97 -0.91 -33.06
C GLU A 368 4.09 0.35 -33.07
N GLY A 369 4.69 1.50 -33.40
CA GLY A 369 4.01 2.79 -33.44
C GLY A 369 3.70 3.40 -32.06
N TYR A 370 4.16 2.80 -30.96
CA TYR A 370 3.98 3.36 -29.64
C TYR A 370 4.80 4.64 -29.44
N LYS A 371 4.27 5.61 -28.69
CA LYS A 371 4.86 6.94 -28.51
C LYS A 371 6.28 6.95 -27.92
N LEU A 372 6.66 5.90 -27.17
CA LEU A 372 8.00 5.76 -26.59
C LEU A 372 8.85 4.71 -27.32
N ALA A 373 8.45 4.21 -28.50
CA ALA A 373 9.18 3.15 -29.18
C ALA A 373 10.66 3.52 -29.44
N ASP A 374 10.93 4.75 -29.87
CA ASP A 374 12.28 5.28 -30.12
C ASP A 374 13.08 5.56 -28.84
N GLU A 375 12.46 5.44 -27.67
CA GLU A 375 13.10 5.65 -26.37
C GLU A 375 13.52 4.33 -25.70
N HIS A 376 13.20 3.17 -26.29
CA HIS A 376 13.61 1.88 -25.74
C HIS A 376 15.13 1.79 -25.64
N CYS A 377 15.64 1.55 -24.42
CA CYS A 377 17.07 1.57 -24.16
C CYS A 377 17.64 0.22 -23.70
N VAL A 378 16.90 -0.55 -22.90
CA VAL A 378 17.33 -1.86 -22.40
C VAL A 378 16.14 -2.73 -22.03
N SER A 379 16.32 -4.05 -22.10
CA SER A 379 15.36 -5.03 -21.59
C SER A 379 16.00 -5.91 -20.51
N ARG A 380 15.28 -6.20 -19.43
CA ARG A 380 15.77 -7.02 -18.31
C ARG A 380 14.82 -8.17 -17.96
N ARG A 381 15.39 -9.34 -17.69
CA ARG A 381 14.68 -10.51 -17.15
C ARG A 381 15.07 -10.76 -15.69
N TYR A 382 14.05 -10.91 -14.84
CA TYR A 382 14.17 -11.15 -13.39
C TYR A 382 13.69 -12.53 -12.95
N TRP A 383 13.27 -13.37 -13.89
CA TRP A 383 12.73 -14.69 -13.65
C TRP A 383 13.51 -15.74 -14.45
N THR A 384 13.52 -16.96 -13.95
CA THR A 384 14.20 -18.12 -14.56
C THR A 384 13.21 -19.14 -15.06
#